data_AF-A0AAW2ZFD4-F1
#
_entry.id   AF-A0AAW2ZFD4-F1
#
_cell.length_a   1.000
_cell.length_b   1.000
_cell.length_c   1.000
_cell.angle_alpha   90.00
_cell.angle_beta   90.00
_cell.angle_gamma   90.00
#
_symmetry.space_group_name_H-M   'P 1'
#
loop_
_entity.id
_entity.type
_entity.pdbx_description
1 polymer ?
#
loop_
_entity_poly.entity_id
_entity_poly.type
_entity_poly.pdbx_seq_one_letter_code
_entity_poly.pdbx_strand_id
1 'polypeptide(L)'
;MSSILNSKSPVVIKSLAKKYDSDGSNTINSFELGNLISDMGFTVSKTQVDALLMLIDKDASGSINIDEFVQWWTQTKITDVLNNQNTMHLITEASKLFKKYDVDGSRKLKQNEVTNLLRDLAQCDSTNSVKDMIASLDRTGDQEIDFHEFCVWLRWF
;
A
#
# COMPACT_ATOMS: atom_id res chain seq x y z
N MET A 1 -25.46 -11.09 3.20
CA MET A 1 -24.10 -10.65 3.61
C MET A 1 -23.67 -9.32 2.98
N SER A 2 -24.38 -8.80 1.97
CA SER A 2 -24.07 -7.59 1.22
C SER A 2 -24.33 -6.24 1.93
N SER A 3 -25.02 -6.21 3.07
CA SER A 3 -25.36 -4.96 3.78
C SER A 3 -24.24 -4.47 4.73
N ILE A 4 -23.46 -5.39 5.29
CA ILE A 4 -22.38 -5.08 6.26
C ILE A 4 -21.16 -4.50 5.53
N LEU A 5 -20.88 -4.98 4.32
CA LEU A 5 -19.72 -4.58 3.52
C LEU A 5 -19.82 -3.12 3.02
N ASN A 6 -21.03 -2.56 2.90
CA ASN A 6 -21.23 -1.15 2.51
C ASN A 6 -21.38 -0.21 3.72
N SER A 7 -21.25 -0.72 4.94
CA SER A 7 -21.36 0.11 6.14
C SER A 7 -20.12 0.97 6.33
N LYS A 8 -20.32 2.27 6.51
CA LYS A 8 -19.28 3.24 6.90
C LYS A 8 -19.19 3.45 8.41
N SER A 9 -19.95 2.69 9.20
CA SER A 9 -19.94 2.82 10.66
C SER A 9 -18.62 2.27 11.22
N PRO A 10 -17.83 3.07 11.95
CA PRO A 10 -16.58 2.61 12.55
C PRO A 10 -16.77 1.36 13.42
N VAL A 11 -17.91 1.24 14.11
CA VAL A 11 -18.22 0.07 14.95
C VAL A 11 -18.36 -1.21 14.12
N VAL A 12 -19.00 -1.10 12.95
CA VAL A 12 -19.18 -2.24 12.04
C VAL A 12 -17.84 -2.62 11.40
N ILE A 13 -17.06 -1.63 11.00
CA ILE A 13 -15.74 -1.84 10.39
C ILE A 13 -14.77 -2.50 11.37
N LYS A 14 -14.75 -2.04 12.63
CA LYS A 14 -13.95 -2.66 13.71
C LYS A 14 -14.39 -4.10 13.98
N SER A 15 -15.70 -4.36 13.96
CA SER A 15 -16.24 -5.72 14.13
C SER A 15 -15.87 -6.61 12.94
N LEU A 16 -15.77 -6.05 11.74
CA LEU A 16 -15.34 -6.75 10.53
C LEU A 16 -13.85 -7.09 10.60
N ALA A 17 -12.98 -6.13 10.93
CA ALA A 17 -11.56 -6.39 11.12
C ALA A 17 -11.35 -7.54 12.13
N LYS A 18 -12.02 -7.46 13.29
CA LYS A 18 -11.96 -8.50 14.32
C LYS A 18 -12.48 -9.87 13.85
N LYS A 19 -13.36 -9.92 12.86
CA LYS A 19 -13.85 -11.18 12.28
C LYS A 19 -12.77 -11.88 11.44
N TYR A 20 -11.93 -11.11 10.76
CA TYR A 20 -10.88 -11.64 9.87
C TYR A 20 -9.53 -11.80 10.56
N ASP A 21 -9.27 -11.03 11.61
CA ASP A 21 -8.18 -11.23 12.57
C ASP A 21 -8.33 -12.60 13.26
N SER A 22 -7.71 -13.60 12.67
CA SER A 22 -7.85 -15.01 13.06
C SER A 22 -6.81 -15.40 14.09
N ASP A 23 -5.67 -14.71 14.09
CA ASP A 23 -4.60 -14.91 15.08
C ASP A 23 -4.77 -14.06 16.35
N GLY A 24 -5.71 -13.12 16.35
CA GLY A 24 -6.00 -12.25 17.50
C GLY A 24 -4.94 -11.18 17.72
N SER A 25 -4.16 -10.85 16.68
CA SER A 25 -3.10 -9.85 16.72
C SER A 25 -3.64 -8.42 16.86
N ASN A 26 -4.95 -8.20 16.66
CA ASN A 26 -5.58 -6.89 16.47
C ASN A 26 -5.04 -6.13 15.25
N THR A 27 -4.41 -6.85 14.32
CA THR A 27 -3.95 -6.35 13.04
C THR A 27 -4.41 -7.29 11.93
N ILE A 28 -4.42 -6.82 10.68
CA ILE A 28 -4.77 -7.63 9.52
C ILE A 28 -3.51 -7.88 8.71
N ASN A 29 -3.07 -9.13 8.68
CA ASN A 29 -1.93 -9.54 7.85
C ASN A 29 -2.35 -9.80 6.39
N SER A 30 -1.39 -10.09 5.50
CA SER A 30 -1.70 -10.31 4.07
C SER A 30 -2.61 -11.52 3.83
N PHE A 31 -2.54 -12.56 4.66
CA PHE A 31 -3.42 -13.72 4.52
C PHE A 31 -4.87 -13.37 4.89
N GLU A 32 -5.06 -12.65 5.98
CA GLU A 32 -6.39 -12.21 6.46
C GLU A 32 -7.02 -11.19 5.52
N LEU A 33 -6.23 -10.27 4.99
CA LEU A 33 -6.66 -9.33 3.95
C LEU A 33 -7.14 -10.08 2.69
N GLY A 34 -6.40 -11.11 2.27
CA GLY A 34 -6.79 -11.95 1.12
C GLY A 34 -8.11 -12.68 1.33
N ASN A 35 -8.34 -13.23 2.53
CA ASN A 35 -9.60 -13.88 2.89
C ASN A 35 -10.76 -12.89 2.86
N LEU A 36 -10.56 -11.69 3.41
CA LEU A 36 -11.55 -10.62 3.39
C LEU A 36 -11.91 -10.21 1.95
N ILE A 37 -10.94 -10.03 1.07
CA ILE A 37 -11.18 -9.65 -0.34
C ILE A 37 -11.90 -10.78 -1.09
N SER A 38 -11.54 -12.03 -0.81
CA SER A 38 -12.18 -13.21 -1.39
C SER A 38 -13.65 -13.33 -0.95
N ASP A 39 -13.94 -13.08 0.33
CA ASP A 39 -15.30 -13.05 0.88
C ASP A 39 -16.16 -11.93 0.29
N MET A 40 -15.55 -10.84 -0.20
CA MET A 40 -16.25 -9.80 -0.96
C MET A 40 -16.58 -10.22 -2.39
N GLY A 41 -16.12 -11.37 -2.85
CA GLY A 41 -16.33 -11.89 -4.20
C GLY A 41 -15.26 -11.48 -5.21
N PHE A 42 -14.13 -10.93 -4.76
CA PHE A 42 -13.01 -10.58 -5.62
C PHE A 42 -11.92 -11.65 -5.57
N THR A 43 -11.43 -12.05 -6.74
CA THR A 43 -10.28 -12.97 -6.83
C THR A 43 -9.01 -12.16 -7.01
N VAL A 44 -8.15 -12.16 -5.99
CA VAL A 44 -6.85 -11.48 -6.01
C VAL A 44 -5.72 -12.49 -5.76
N SER A 45 -4.60 -12.29 -6.44
CA SER A 45 -3.37 -13.07 -6.22
C SER A 45 -2.62 -12.60 -4.99
N LYS A 46 -1.74 -13.45 -4.43
CA LYS A 46 -0.90 -13.07 -3.28
C LYS A 46 -0.11 -11.77 -3.52
N THR A 47 0.46 -11.60 -4.71
CA THR A 47 1.20 -10.38 -5.08
C THR A 47 0.32 -9.14 -5.06
N GLN A 48 -0.93 -9.26 -5.51
CA GLN A 48 -1.90 -8.17 -5.47
C GLN A 48 -2.33 -7.84 -4.04
N VAL A 49 -2.52 -8.85 -3.20
CA VAL A 49 -2.83 -8.65 -1.77
C VAL A 49 -1.67 -7.98 -1.04
N ASP A 50 -0.43 -8.40 -1.31
CA ASP A 50 0.75 -7.75 -0.73
C ASP A 50 0.87 -6.29 -1.18
N ALA A 51 0.54 -5.99 -2.45
CA ALA A 51 0.57 -4.64 -2.98
C ALA A 51 -0.54 -3.76 -2.37
N LEU A 52 -1.72 -4.33 -2.14
CA LEU A 52 -2.79 -3.68 -1.40
C LEU A 52 -2.39 -3.44 0.06
N LEU A 53 -1.74 -4.41 0.71
CA LEU A 53 -1.26 -4.25 2.08
C LEU A 53 -0.30 -3.05 2.17
N MET A 54 0.69 -2.96 1.27
CA MET A 54 1.61 -1.81 1.22
C MET A 54 0.93 -0.47 0.95
N LEU A 55 -0.23 -0.46 0.30
CA LEU A 55 -1.02 0.76 0.08
C LEU A 55 -1.78 1.20 1.33
N ILE A 56 -2.11 0.26 2.21
CA ILE A 56 -2.97 0.48 3.38
C ILE A 56 -2.14 0.69 4.66
N ASP A 57 -1.06 -0.09 4.79
CA ASP A 57 -0.07 -0.08 5.85
C ASP A 57 0.75 1.22 5.76
N LYS A 58 0.25 2.28 6.40
CA LYS A 58 0.85 3.63 6.37
C LYS A 58 2.03 3.73 7.32
N ASP A 59 1.98 2.99 8.43
CA ASP A 59 3.08 2.94 9.39
C ASP A 59 4.18 1.94 9.00
N ALA A 60 4.01 1.24 7.86
CA ALA A 60 4.93 0.26 7.32
C ALA A 60 5.25 -0.88 8.31
N SER A 61 4.33 -1.18 9.23
CA SER A 61 4.56 -2.10 10.34
C SER A 61 4.64 -3.56 9.93
N GLY A 62 4.05 -3.96 8.81
CA GLY A 62 3.88 -5.39 8.56
C GLY A 62 2.47 -5.78 8.20
N SER A 63 1.52 -5.14 8.85
CA SER A 63 0.13 -5.51 8.98
C SER A 63 -0.72 -4.26 9.14
N ILE A 64 -2.01 -4.37 8.84
CA ILE A 64 -2.90 -3.22 8.89
C ILE A 64 -3.52 -3.14 10.27
N ASN A 65 -3.25 -2.06 11.01
CA ASN A 65 -3.89 -1.84 12.29
C ASN A 65 -5.36 -1.41 12.13
N ILE A 66 -6.14 -1.41 13.22
CA ILE A 66 -7.58 -1.11 13.16
C ILE A 66 -7.87 0.30 12.63
N ASP A 67 -7.05 1.29 12.95
CA ASP A 67 -7.28 2.67 12.53
C ASP A 67 -6.95 2.85 11.05
N GLU A 68 -5.89 2.22 10.55
CA GLU A 68 -5.56 2.12 9.13
C GLU A 68 -6.65 1.41 8.36
N PHE A 69 -7.15 0.29 8.89
CA PHE A 69 -8.25 -0.46 8.28
C PHE A 69 -9.52 0.40 8.20
N VAL A 70 -9.86 1.14 9.25
CA VAL A 70 -11.02 2.04 9.25
C VAL A 70 -10.84 3.21 8.29
N GLN A 71 -9.67 3.85 8.28
CA GLN A 71 -9.37 4.93 7.34
C GLN A 71 -9.50 4.42 5.91
N TRP A 72 -8.85 3.31 5.60
CA TRP A 72 -8.91 2.68 4.30
C TRP A 72 -10.34 2.30 3.90
N TRP A 73 -11.11 1.66 4.78
CA TRP A 73 -12.48 1.23 4.49
C TRP A 73 -13.44 2.41 4.24
N THR A 74 -13.21 3.55 4.90
CA THR A 74 -14.11 4.72 4.81
C THR A 74 -13.71 5.70 3.71
N GLN A 75 -12.42 5.89 3.48
CA GLN A 75 -11.85 6.88 2.55
C GLN A 75 -11.61 6.28 1.17
N THR A 76 -11.17 5.02 1.10
CA THR A 76 -10.86 4.34 -0.15
C THR A 76 -12.06 3.49 -0.56
N LYS A 77 -12.62 3.74 -1.74
CA LYS A 77 -13.54 2.79 -2.35
C LYS A 77 -12.71 1.60 -2.83
N ILE A 78 -12.47 0.64 -1.94
CA ILE A 78 -11.73 -0.58 -2.28
C ILE A 78 -12.32 -1.27 -3.52
N THR A 79 -13.64 -1.16 -3.69
CA THR A 79 -14.34 -1.64 -4.89
C THR A 79 -13.86 -0.97 -6.16
N ASP A 80 -13.49 0.31 -6.14
CA ASP A 80 -13.02 1.02 -7.32
C ASP A 80 -11.60 0.57 -7.68
N VAL A 81 -10.75 0.34 -6.68
CA VAL A 81 -9.41 -0.22 -6.87
C VAL A 81 -9.50 -1.66 -7.38
N LEU A 82 -10.28 -2.52 -6.71
CA LEU A 82 -10.43 -3.93 -7.04
C LEU A 82 -11.17 -4.17 -8.37
N ASN A 83 -12.15 -3.34 -8.72
CA ASN A 83 -12.83 -3.43 -10.02
C ASN A 83 -11.97 -2.88 -11.17
N ASN A 84 -11.03 -1.99 -10.88
CA ASN A 84 -10.17 -1.41 -11.90
C ASN A 84 -8.90 -2.25 -12.07
N GLN A 85 -8.94 -3.16 -13.05
CA GLN A 85 -7.79 -4.00 -13.40
C GLN A 85 -6.53 -3.19 -13.73
N ASN A 86 -6.67 -2.00 -14.32
CA ASN A 86 -5.53 -1.13 -14.60
C ASN A 86 -4.91 -0.59 -13.31
N THR A 87 -5.72 -0.11 -12.37
CA THR A 87 -5.25 0.33 -11.05
C THR A 87 -4.58 -0.81 -10.28
N MET A 88 -5.18 -2.00 -10.26
CA MET A 88 -4.55 -3.18 -9.65
C MET A 88 -3.23 -3.56 -10.30
N HIS A 89 -3.15 -3.51 -11.63
CA HIS A 89 -1.92 -3.80 -12.37
C HIS A 89 -0.83 -2.79 -12.01
N LEU A 90 -1.17 -1.49 -12.02
CA LEU A 90 -0.25 -0.42 -11.64
C LEU A 90 0.26 -0.58 -10.21
N ILE A 91 -0.63 -0.72 -9.21
CA ILE A 91 -0.23 -0.90 -7.80
C ILE A 91 0.67 -2.14 -7.64
N THR A 92 0.38 -3.22 -8.38
CA THR A 92 1.20 -4.43 -8.37
C THR A 92 2.60 -4.18 -8.94
N GLU A 93 2.71 -3.47 -10.07
CA GLU A 93 4.01 -3.13 -10.67
C GLU A 93 4.79 -2.14 -9.80
N ALA A 94 4.14 -1.13 -9.23
CA ALA A 94 4.76 -0.25 -8.26
C ALA A 94 5.28 -1.04 -7.05
N SER A 95 4.47 -1.94 -6.50
CA SER A 95 4.87 -2.76 -5.34
C SER A 95 6.07 -3.66 -5.67
N LYS A 96 6.10 -4.27 -6.85
CA LYS A 96 7.26 -5.06 -7.31
C LYS A 96 8.51 -4.19 -7.44
N LEU A 97 8.37 -3.02 -8.03
CA LEU A 97 9.48 -2.09 -8.23
C LEU A 97 10.00 -1.61 -6.88
N PHE A 98 9.11 -1.19 -6.00
CA PHE A 98 9.44 -0.76 -4.64
C PHE A 98 10.21 -1.85 -3.88
N LYS A 99 9.66 -3.08 -3.83
CA LYS A 99 10.32 -4.23 -3.20
C LYS A 99 11.67 -4.60 -3.83
N LYS A 100 11.89 -4.27 -5.10
CA LYS A 100 13.17 -4.52 -5.79
C LYS A 100 14.28 -3.61 -5.26
N TYR A 101 13.95 -2.37 -4.87
CA TYR A 101 14.92 -1.39 -4.41
C TYR A 101 14.95 -1.21 -2.89
N ASP A 102 13.91 -1.63 -2.18
CA ASP A 102 13.88 -1.78 -0.72
C ASP A 102 14.76 -2.98 -0.33
N VAL A 103 16.07 -2.74 -0.23
CA VAL A 103 17.08 -3.77 0.00
C VAL A 103 17.14 -4.15 1.47
N ASP A 104 16.91 -3.18 2.36
CA ASP A 104 16.90 -3.43 3.79
C ASP A 104 15.56 -3.98 4.32
N GLY A 105 14.53 -4.03 3.48
CA GLY A 105 13.23 -4.59 3.80
C GLY A 105 12.46 -3.73 4.79
N SER A 106 12.80 -2.44 4.89
CA SER A 106 12.15 -1.48 5.78
C SER A 106 10.75 -1.08 5.30
N ARG A 107 10.35 -1.49 4.08
CA ARG A 107 9.08 -1.12 3.42
C ARG A 107 8.96 0.39 3.17
N LYS A 108 10.06 1.10 3.31
CA LYS A 108 10.27 2.48 2.94
C LYS A 108 11.53 2.54 2.08
N LEU A 109 11.59 3.45 1.12
CA LEU A 109 12.81 3.63 0.34
C LEU A 109 13.62 4.76 0.93
N LYS A 110 14.82 4.44 1.42
CA LYS A 110 15.77 5.45 1.89
C LYS A 110 16.39 6.18 0.71
N GLN A 111 17.01 7.33 0.98
CA GLN A 111 17.66 8.16 -0.04
C GLN A 111 18.58 7.37 -1.00
N ASN A 112 19.36 6.42 -0.47
CA ASN A 112 20.27 5.59 -1.28
C ASN A 112 19.52 4.61 -2.19
N GLU A 113 18.40 4.06 -1.73
CA GLU A 113 17.57 3.10 -2.47
C GLU A 113 16.75 3.80 -3.55
N VAL A 114 16.15 4.94 -3.21
CA VAL A 114 15.48 5.82 -4.19
C VAL A 114 16.49 6.31 -5.23
N THR A 115 17.72 6.62 -4.85
CA THR A 115 18.78 7.01 -5.80
C THR A 115 19.04 5.92 -6.83
N ASN A 116 19.12 4.66 -6.41
CA ASN A 116 19.32 3.52 -7.32
C ASN A 116 18.10 3.32 -8.22
N LEU A 117 16.89 3.41 -7.66
CA LEU A 117 15.64 3.34 -8.41
C LEU A 117 15.54 4.45 -9.47
N LEU A 118 15.86 5.68 -9.10
CA LEU A 118 15.81 6.83 -10.02
C LEU A 118 16.88 6.75 -11.10
N ARG A 119 18.08 6.23 -10.79
CA ARG A 119 19.11 6.01 -11.80
C ARG A 119 18.65 4.97 -12.84
N ASP A 120 18.05 3.88 -12.39
CA ASP A 120 17.54 2.83 -13.28
C ASP A 120 16.32 3.27 -14.10
N LEU A 121 15.42 4.08 -13.53
CA LEU A 121 14.20 4.54 -14.22
C LEU A 121 14.41 5.76 -15.11
N ALA A 122 15.17 6.75 -14.62
CA ALA A 122 15.32 8.05 -15.30
C ALA A 122 16.51 8.07 -16.27
N GLN A 123 17.34 7.02 -16.33
CA GLN A 123 18.61 7.00 -17.09
C GLN A 123 19.45 8.26 -16.84
N CYS A 124 19.36 8.81 -15.63
CA CYS A 124 19.91 10.12 -15.31
C CYS A 124 21.17 9.92 -14.46
N ASP A 125 22.34 10.13 -15.05
CA ASP A 125 23.64 9.92 -14.40
C ASP A 125 24.06 11.06 -13.46
N SER A 126 23.28 12.15 -13.38
CA SER A 126 23.64 13.35 -12.63
C SER A 126 23.13 13.30 -11.19
N THR A 127 24.06 13.21 -10.23
CA THR A 127 23.82 13.15 -8.77
C THR A 127 23.06 14.34 -8.20
N ASN A 128 23.13 15.51 -8.84
CA ASN A 128 22.43 16.71 -8.38
C ASN A 128 20.91 16.63 -8.64
N SER A 129 20.47 16.03 -9.75
CA SER A 129 19.03 15.91 -10.06
C SER A 129 18.31 14.93 -9.14
N VAL A 130 19.00 13.88 -8.67
CA VAL A 130 18.41 12.86 -7.81
C VAL A 130 18.02 13.43 -6.45
N LYS A 131 18.84 14.31 -5.86
CA LYS A 131 18.51 14.94 -4.57
C LYS A 131 17.28 15.84 -4.67
N ASP A 132 17.16 16.60 -5.75
CA ASP A 132 15.99 17.45 -6.00
C ASP A 132 14.73 16.60 -6.25
N MET A 133 14.88 15.46 -6.94
CA MET A 133 13.78 14.51 -7.15
C MET A 133 13.35 13.86 -5.83
N ILE A 134 14.28 13.44 -4.98
CA ILE A 134 13.98 12.88 -3.67
C ILE A 134 13.30 13.92 -2.78
N ALA A 135 13.77 15.17 -2.78
CA ALA A 135 13.12 16.25 -2.05
C ALA A 135 11.71 16.57 -2.57
N SER A 136 11.42 16.28 -3.85
CA SER A 136 10.07 16.40 -4.41
C SER A 136 9.15 15.21 -4.10
N LEU A 137 9.74 14.06 -3.79
CA LEU A 137 9.07 12.80 -3.43
C LEU A 137 8.70 12.78 -1.94
N ASP A 138 9.63 13.19 -1.09
CA ASP A 138 9.53 13.23 0.37
C ASP A 138 8.63 14.40 0.81
N ARG A 139 7.32 14.13 0.90
CA ARG A 139 6.33 15.15 1.30
C ARG A 139 6.19 15.25 2.80
N THR A 140 6.45 14.15 3.50
CA THR A 140 6.38 14.10 4.96
C THR A 140 7.62 14.70 5.63
N GLY A 141 8.73 14.81 4.90
CA GLY A 141 10.00 15.35 5.37
C GLY A 141 10.77 14.38 6.26
N ASP A 142 10.45 13.07 6.23
CA ASP A 142 11.08 12.05 7.06
C ASP A 142 12.35 11.44 6.42
N GLN A 143 12.73 11.93 5.22
CA GLN A 143 13.87 11.46 4.41
C GLN A 143 13.75 10.01 3.92
N GLU A 144 12.56 9.42 4.08
CA GLU A 144 12.20 8.12 3.60
C GLU A 144 11.01 8.29 2.64
N ILE A 145 10.94 7.46 1.59
CA ILE A 145 9.82 7.50 0.67
C ILE A 145 8.93 6.32 0.95
N ASP A 146 7.73 6.58 1.45
CA ASP A 146 6.74 5.54 1.65
C ASP A 146 6.07 5.12 0.32
N PHE A 147 5.35 4.00 0.34
CA PHE A 147 4.70 3.48 -0.87
C PHE A 147 3.65 4.44 -1.45
N HIS A 148 2.96 5.20 -0.60
CA HIS A 148 1.95 6.16 -1.01
C HIS A 148 2.59 7.39 -1.69
N GLU A 149 3.66 7.95 -1.13
CA GLU A 149 4.46 9.01 -1.75
C GLU A 149 5.01 8.58 -3.11
N PHE A 150 5.51 7.35 -3.20
CA PHE A 150 5.97 6.75 -4.44
C PHE A 150 4.86 6.67 -5.51
N CYS A 151 3.66 6.18 -5.14
CA CYS A 151 2.51 6.12 -6.04
C CYS A 151 2.06 7.51 -6.54
N VAL A 152 2.08 8.51 -5.65
CA VAL A 152 1.69 9.87 -6.03
C VAL A 152 2.72 10.51 -6.98
N TRP A 153 4.01 10.28 -6.76
CA TRP A 153 5.06 10.80 -7.64
C TRP A 153 5.00 10.23 -9.05
N LEU A 154 4.65 8.95 -9.19
CA LEU A 154 4.40 8.35 -10.49
C LEU A 154 3.22 9.01 -11.25
N ARG A 155 2.51 9.97 -10.63
CA ARG A 155 1.29 10.62 -11.13
C ARG A 155 0.21 9.59 -11.44
N TRP A 156 0.14 8.54 -10.62
CA TRP A 156 -0.81 7.45 -10.78
C TRP A 156 -2.14 7.71 -10.05
N PHE A 157 -2.28 8.88 -9.41
CA PHE A 157 -3.52 9.46 -8.88
C PHE A 157 -3.63 10.95 -9.20
#